data_AF-A0A3N5TMC1-F1
#
_entry.id   AF-A0A3N5TMC1-F1
#
_cell.length_a   1.000
_cell.length_b   1.000
_cell.length_c   1.000
_cell.angle_alpha   90.00
_cell.angle_beta   90.00
_cell.angle_gamma   90.00
#
_symmetry.space_group_name_H-M   'P 1'
#
loop_
_entity.id
_entity.type
_entity.pdbx_description
1 polymer ?
#
loop_
_entity_poly.entity_id
_entity_poly.type
_entity_poly.pdbx_seq_one_letter_code
_entity_poly.pdbx_strand_id
1 'polypeptide(L)'
;MKRILLIKPPYSRLKNVGQSPYFPLGLGYVGAVLEKAGFEVGIYHAENPRNLDECIVEDEEAIFHQRSTAQKRYFEAVSNDGHPVWKEVRQTLADFKPDIVGISVLTVETASALKISKLCKEYDSKI
;
A
#
# COMPACT_ATOMS: atom_id res chain seq x y z
N MET A 1 12.35 -20.62 8.30
CA MET A 1 11.44 -19.68 8.99
C MET A 1 10.64 -18.99 7.89
N LYS A 2 9.30 -19.00 7.93
CA LYS A 2 8.51 -18.36 6.88
C LYS A 2 8.47 -16.85 7.08
N ARG A 3 8.49 -16.10 5.97
CA ARG A 3 8.47 -14.63 5.92
C ARG A 3 7.10 -14.15 5.51
N ILE A 4 6.50 -13.28 6.32
CA ILE A 4 5.15 -12.74 6.10
C ILE A 4 5.24 -11.24 5.89
N LEU A 5 4.78 -10.76 4.73
CA LEU A 5 4.69 -9.32 4.46
C LEU A 5 3.24 -8.86 4.64
N LEU A 6 3.02 -7.92 5.55
CA LEU A 6 1.72 -7.28 5.77
C LEU A 6 1.70 -5.93 5.04
N ILE A 7 0.77 -5.75 4.12
CA ILE A 7 0.68 -4.57 3.27
C ILE A 7 -0.60 -3.78 3.59
N LYS A 8 -0.44 -2.48 3.82
CA LYS A 8 -1.54 -1.51 3.79
C LYS A 8 -1.57 -0.84 2.41
N PRO A 9 -2.64 -1.00 1.62
CA PRO A 9 -2.76 -0.41 0.29
C PRO A 9 -2.85 1.12 0.31
N PRO A 10 -2.44 1.77 -0.80
CA PRO A 10 -2.53 3.21 -1.00
C PRO A 10 -3.89 3.60 -1.58
N TYR A 11 -4.48 4.67 -1.06
CA TYR A 11 -5.72 5.26 -1.52
C TYR A 11 -5.57 6.76 -1.68
N SER A 12 -5.27 7.47 -0.60
CA SER A 12 -5.08 8.92 -0.60
C SER A 12 -3.83 9.30 -1.40
N ARG A 13 -2.70 8.63 -1.19
CA ARG A 13 -1.45 8.87 -1.94
C ARG A 13 -1.66 8.80 -3.46
N LEU A 14 -2.45 7.85 -3.96
CA LEU A 14 -2.78 7.72 -5.39
C LEU A 14 -3.69 8.82 -5.95
N LYS A 15 -4.33 9.60 -5.08
CA LYS A 15 -5.14 10.76 -5.45
C LYS A 15 -4.33 12.06 -5.48
N ASN A 16 -3.06 12.01 -5.05
CA ASN A 16 -2.23 13.17 -4.72
C ASN A 16 -2.88 14.09 -3.67
N VAL A 17 -3.65 13.50 -2.75
CA VAL A 17 -4.16 14.17 -1.55
C VAL A 17 -3.84 13.29 -0.36
N GLY A 18 -3.65 13.84 0.83
CA GLY A 18 -3.30 12.91 1.90
C GLY A 18 -3.05 13.53 3.24
N GLN A 19 -2.50 12.67 4.06
CA GLN A 19 -2.30 12.86 5.49
C GLN A 19 -0.82 12.63 5.79
N SER A 20 -0.35 13.22 6.88
CA SER A 20 1.01 12.99 7.34
C SER A 20 1.28 11.49 7.52
N PRO A 21 2.50 11.01 7.21
CA PRO A 21 2.85 9.60 7.33
C PRO A 21 2.55 9.04 8.73
N TYR A 22 2.01 7.82 8.80
CA TYR A 22 1.68 7.18 10.06
C TYR A 22 1.98 5.68 10.04
N PHE A 23 2.08 5.07 11.22
CA PHE A 23 2.26 3.64 11.36
C PHE A 23 0.91 2.91 11.45
N PRO A 24 0.63 1.87 10.65
CA PRO A 24 -0.64 1.15 10.68
C PRO A 24 -0.74 0.23 11.90
N LEU A 25 -1.22 0.75 13.03
CA LEU A 25 -1.32 0.03 14.31
C LEU A 25 -2.02 -1.34 14.21
N GLY A 26 -3.09 -1.45 13.42
CA GLY A 26 -3.80 -2.72 13.21
C GLY A 26 -2.90 -3.82 12.64
N LEU A 27 -2.04 -3.48 11.67
CA LEU A 27 -1.04 -4.41 11.14
C LEU A 27 0.09 -4.65 12.14
N GLY A 28 0.46 -3.65 12.95
CA GLY A 28 1.40 -3.79 14.05
C GLY A 28 0.98 -4.86 15.05
N TYR A 29 -0.29 -4.87 15.47
CA TYR A 29 -0.82 -5.90 16.38
C TYR A 29 -0.78 -7.30 15.76
N VAL A 30 -1.21 -7.45 14.51
CA VAL A 30 -1.15 -8.74 13.79
C VAL A 30 0.30 -9.21 13.64
N GLY A 31 1.19 -8.29 13.27
CA GLY A 31 2.61 -8.58 13.11
C GLY A 31 3.26 -9.07 14.40
N ALA A 32 3.03 -8.39 15.53
CA ALA A 32 3.58 -8.79 16.81
C ALA A 32 3.14 -10.21 17.24
N VAL A 33 1.89 -10.60 16.95
CA VAL A 33 1.39 -11.96 17.24
C VAL A 33 2.06 -12.99 16.32
N LEU A 34 2.26 -12.67 15.04
CA LEU A 34 2.96 -13.54 14.09
C LEU A 34 4.45 -13.69 14.45
N GLU A 35 5.13 -12.62 14.85
CA GLU A 35 6.51 -12.69 15.34
C GLU A 35 6.61 -13.57 16.59
N LYS A 36 5.69 -13.40 17.55
CA LYS A 36 5.61 -14.26 18.74
C LYS A 36 5.40 -15.74 18.38
N ALA A 37 4.75 -16.03 17.27
CA ALA A 37 4.56 -17.38 16.74
C ALA A 37 5.76 -17.93 15.94
N GLY A 38 6.85 -17.16 15.81
CA GLY A 38 8.10 -17.59 15.17
C GLY A 38 8.19 -17.31 13.67
N PHE A 39 7.39 -16.38 13.14
CA PHE A 39 7.51 -15.90 11.76
C PHE A 39 8.42 -14.68 11.66
N GLU A 40 9.09 -14.49 10.52
CA GLU A 40 9.71 -13.21 10.19
C GLU A 40 8.64 -12.30 9.57
N VAL A 41 8.42 -11.11 10.14
CA VAL A 41 7.32 -10.25 9.70
C VAL A 41 7.83 -8.90 9.20
N GLY A 42 7.36 -8.50 8.03
CA GLY A 42 7.54 -7.15 7.50
C GLY A 42 6.21 -6.42 7.41
N ILE A 43 6.20 -5.11 7.66
CA ILE A 43 5.04 -4.25 7.43
C ILE A 43 5.41 -3.22 6.37
N TYR A 44 4.62 -3.15 5.31
CA TYR A 44 4.74 -2.13 4.28
C TYR A 44 3.46 -1.31 4.17
N HIS A 45 3.58 0.00 4.39
CA HIS A 45 2.48 0.94 4.30
C HIS A 45 2.64 1.77 3.04
N ALA A 46 1.87 1.44 2.00
CA ALA A 46 2.03 2.05 0.68
C ALA A 46 1.44 3.46 0.59
N GLU A 47 0.60 3.86 1.56
CA GLU A 47 0.10 5.23 1.72
C GLU A 47 1.23 6.21 2.12
N ASN A 48 2.24 5.75 2.85
CA ASN A 48 3.36 6.61 3.22
C ASN A 48 4.26 6.82 1.99
N PRO A 49 4.56 8.08 1.63
CA PRO A 49 5.53 8.37 0.59
C PRO A 49 6.92 7.90 1.01
N ARG A 50 7.67 7.31 0.07
CA ARG A 50 9.10 6.97 0.28
C ARG A 50 10.01 8.16 0.04
N ASN A 51 9.56 9.12 -0.75
CA ASN A 51 10.27 10.36 -1.00
C ASN A 51 9.59 11.49 -0.22
N LEU A 52 10.35 12.18 0.62
CA LEU A 52 9.86 13.34 1.38
C LEU A 52 9.41 14.49 0.46
N ASP A 53 9.91 14.52 -0.78
CA ASP A 53 9.55 15.53 -1.78
C ASP A 53 8.28 15.17 -2.56
N GLU A 54 7.63 14.04 -2.27
CA GLU A 54 6.35 13.68 -2.88
C GLU A 54 5.26 14.65 -2.37
N CYS A 55 4.98 15.69 -3.16
CA CYS A 55 3.94 16.67 -2.86
C CYS A 55 2.57 16.03 -2.78
N ILE A 56 2.10 15.82 -1.56
CA ILE A 56 0.74 15.42 -1.23
C ILE A 56 0.02 16.68 -0.75
N VAL A 57 -1.05 17.08 -1.45
CA VAL A 57 -1.84 18.24 -1.03
C VAL A 57 -2.58 17.87 0.26
N GLU A 58 -2.29 18.59 1.34
CA GLU A 58 -2.99 18.45 2.62
C GLU A 58 -4.41 19.04 2.49
N ASP A 59 -5.38 18.37 3.10
CA ASP A 59 -6.83 18.37 2.80
C ASP A 59 -7.55 19.74 2.91
N GLU A 60 -6.89 20.82 3.35
CA GLU A 60 -7.53 22.12 3.59
C GLU A 60 -7.96 22.86 2.30
N GLU A 61 -7.29 22.62 1.16
CA GLU A 61 -7.64 23.29 -0.11
C GLU A 61 -8.63 22.49 -1.00
N ALA A 62 -9.04 21.28 -0.59
CA ALA A 62 -9.76 20.33 -1.42
C ALA A 62 -11.29 20.37 -1.31
N ILE A 63 -11.86 21.52 -1.70
CA ILE A 63 -13.32 21.74 -1.83
C ILE A 63 -13.96 20.59 -2.64
N PHE A 64 -15.15 20.13 -2.24
CA PHE A 64 -16.03 19.09 -2.83
C PHE A 64 -15.84 18.74 -4.33
N HIS A 65 -15.61 19.71 -5.22
CA HIS A 65 -15.27 19.48 -6.64
C HIS A 65 -13.95 18.71 -6.86
N GLN A 66 -12.97 18.86 -5.97
CA GLN A 66 -11.73 18.09 -5.99
C GLN A 66 -11.95 16.61 -5.68
N ARG A 67 -13.03 16.21 -4.98
CA ARG A 67 -13.26 14.78 -4.65
C ARG A 67 -13.47 13.93 -5.90
N SER A 68 -14.23 14.42 -6.87
CA SER A 68 -14.44 13.74 -8.15
C SER A 68 -13.14 13.66 -8.97
N THR A 69 -12.39 14.76 -9.03
CA THR A 69 -11.09 14.81 -9.71
C THR A 69 -10.05 13.91 -9.05
N ALA A 70 -9.98 13.91 -7.72
CA ALA A 70 -9.12 13.04 -6.92
C ALA A 70 -9.49 11.58 -7.14
N GLN A 71 -10.78 11.24 -7.15
CA GLN A 71 -11.22 9.87 -7.43
C GLN A 71 -10.87 9.45 -8.87
N LYS A 72 -10.91 10.36 -9.84
CA LYS A 72 -10.43 10.09 -11.21
C LYS A 72 -8.93 9.78 -11.22
N ARG A 73 -8.10 10.58 -10.53
CA ARG A 73 -6.66 10.33 -10.38
C ARG A 73 -6.38 8.96 -9.76
N TYR A 74 -7.14 8.57 -8.73
CA TYR A 74 -7.01 7.24 -8.13
C TYR A 74 -7.20 6.13 -9.15
N PHE A 75 -8.28 6.16 -9.94
CA PHE A 75 -8.52 5.14 -10.95
C PHE A 75 -7.46 5.15 -12.06
N GLU A 76 -7.05 6.33 -12.52
CA GLU A 76 -5.94 6.49 -13.49
C GLU A 76 -4.63 5.90 -12.95
N ALA A 77 -4.31 6.14 -11.67
CA ALA A 77 -3.10 5.64 -11.03
C ALA A 77 -3.15 4.12 -10.80
N VAL A 78 -4.31 3.56 -10.41
CA VAL A 78 -4.52 2.10 -10.29
C VAL A 78 -4.34 1.39 -11.63
N SER A 79 -4.82 1.99 -12.72
CA SER A 79 -4.69 1.46 -14.08
C SER A 79 -3.31 1.70 -14.72
N ASN A 80 -2.49 2.58 -14.16
CA ASN A 80 -1.14 2.87 -14.66
C ASN A 80 -0.09 1.95 -14.03
N ASP A 81 0.26 0.86 -14.71
CA ASP A 81 1.27 -0.11 -14.24
C ASP A 81 2.66 0.50 -13.99
N GLY A 82 2.97 1.63 -14.65
CA GLY A 82 4.22 2.37 -14.50
C GLY A 82 4.25 3.32 -13.30
N HIS A 83 3.15 3.46 -12.55
CA HIS A 83 3.06 4.38 -11.42
C HIS A 83 4.16 4.08 -10.36
N PRO A 84 4.85 5.10 -9.81
CA PRO A 84 5.95 4.90 -8.86
C PRO A 84 5.59 4.00 -7.67
N VAL A 85 4.40 4.20 -7.10
CA VAL A 85 3.87 3.36 -5.99
C VAL A 85 3.89 1.86 -6.32
N TRP A 86 3.59 1.46 -7.56
CA TRP A 86 3.63 0.04 -7.94
C TRP A 86 5.05 -0.47 -8.11
N LYS A 87 5.98 0.37 -8.56
CA LYS A 87 7.41 0.04 -8.55
C LYS A 87 7.91 -0.19 -7.13
N GLU A 88 7.47 0.64 -6.18
CA GLU A 88 7.81 0.48 -4.76
C GLU A 88 7.25 -0.82 -4.17
N VAL A 89 6.00 -1.18 -4.50
CA VAL A 89 5.42 -2.48 -4.10
C VAL A 89 6.28 -3.63 -4.64
N ARG A 90 6.61 -3.62 -5.95
CA ARG A 90 7.46 -4.66 -6.55
C ARG A 90 8.83 -4.74 -5.89
N GLN A 91 9.45 -3.59 -5.60
CA GLN A 91 10.73 -3.52 -4.92
C GLN A 91 10.65 -4.11 -3.51
N THR A 92 9.57 -3.80 -2.77
CA THR A 92 9.31 -4.38 -1.43
C THR A 92 9.24 -5.90 -1.49
N LEU A 93 8.54 -6.44 -2.48
CA LEU A 93 8.44 -7.90 -2.67
C LEU A 93 9.81 -8.51 -2.98
N ALA A 94 10.61 -7.87 -3.84
CA ALA A 94 11.95 -8.35 -4.20
C ALA A 94 12.95 -8.29 -3.03
N ASP A 95 12.88 -7.25 -2.20
CA ASP A 95 13.75 -7.07 -1.04
C ASP A 95 13.35 -8.00 0.10
N PHE A 96 12.05 -8.02 0.43
CA PHE A 96 11.52 -8.80 1.54
C PHE A 96 11.22 -10.26 1.19
N LYS A 97 11.18 -10.67 -0.09
CA LYS A 97 10.97 -12.06 -0.54
C LYS A 97 9.99 -12.86 0.34
N PRO A 98 8.73 -12.43 0.47
CA PRO A 98 7.76 -13.07 1.36
C PRO A 98 7.33 -14.45 0.85
N ASP A 99 7.07 -15.37 1.78
CA ASP A 99 6.36 -16.63 1.51
C ASP A 99 4.84 -16.46 1.56
N ILE A 100 4.36 -15.45 2.31
CA ILE A 100 2.94 -15.14 2.52
C ILE A 100 2.78 -13.62 2.51
N VAL A 101 1.73 -13.13 1.85
CA VAL A 101 1.36 -11.71 1.89
C VAL A 101 -0.03 -11.54 2.49
N GLY A 102 -0.13 -10.73 3.55
CA GLY A 102 -1.40 -10.26 4.10
C GLY A 102 -1.71 -8.85 3.62
N ILE A 103 -2.90 -8.60 3.08
CA ILE A 103 -3.32 -7.26 2.63
C ILE A 103 -4.47 -6.80 3.52
N SER A 104 -4.28 -5.72 4.29
CA SER A 104 -5.37 -5.10 5.05
C SER A 104 -6.17 -4.21 4.12
N VAL A 105 -7.49 -4.36 4.07
CA VAL A 105 -8.33 -3.67 3.07
C VAL A 105 -9.48 -2.96 3.76
N LEU A 106 -9.56 -1.64 3.58
CA LEU A 106 -10.82 -0.90 3.75
C LEU A 106 -11.57 -0.83 2.43
N THR A 107 -12.89 -0.60 2.47
CA THR A 107 -13.77 -0.62 1.27
C THR A 107 -13.22 0.22 0.12
N VAL A 108 -12.71 1.42 0.42
CA VAL A 108 -12.18 2.35 -0.58
C VAL A 108 -10.88 1.89 -1.25
N GLU A 109 -10.15 0.99 -0.59
CA GLU A 109 -8.85 0.47 -1.04
C GLU A 109 -8.98 -0.76 -1.93
N THR A 110 -10.18 -1.31 -2.09
CA THR A 110 -10.40 -2.59 -2.79
C THR A 110 -9.69 -2.67 -4.15
N ALA A 111 -9.76 -1.61 -4.98
CA ALA A 111 -9.09 -1.63 -6.28
C ALA A 111 -7.55 -1.67 -6.17
N SER A 112 -6.97 -0.85 -5.30
CA SER A 112 -5.53 -0.87 -5.01
C SER A 112 -5.07 -2.19 -4.36
N ALA A 113 -5.90 -2.81 -3.51
CA ALA A 113 -5.63 -4.09 -2.89
C ALA A 113 -5.63 -5.23 -3.91
N LEU A 114 -6.60 -5.25 -4.82
CA LEU A 114 -6.63 -6.20 -5.95
C LEU A 114 -5.43 -6.01 -6.87
N LYS A 115 -5.02 -4.75 -7.12
CA LYS A 115 -3.79 -4.46 -7.86
C LYS A 115 -2.57 -5.06 -7.16
N ILE A 116 -2.38 -4.81 -5.87
CA ILE A 116 -1.28 -5.38 -5.09
C ILE A 116 -1.33 -6.91 -5.10
N SER A 117 -2.51 -7.52 -4.91
CA SER A 117 -2.67 -8.98 -4.99
C SER A 117 -2.21 -9.55 -6.34
N LYS A 118 -2.56 -8.88 -7.45
CA LYS A 118 -2.04 -9.22 -8.78
C LYS A 118 -0.52 -9.10 -8.86
N LEU A 119 0.05 -8.02 -8.34
CA LEU A 119 1.51 -7.80 -8.30
C LEU A 119 2.23 -8.90 -7.50
N CYS A 120 1.65 -9.35 -6.39
CA CYS A 120 2.19 -10.47 -5.61
C CYS A 120 2.23 -11.76 -6.44
N LYS A 121 1.13 -12.09 -7.13
CA LYS A 121 1.04 -13.28 -7.99
C LYS A 121 1.93 -13.21 -9.24
N GLU A 122 2.16 -12.00 -9.77
CA GLU A 122 3.13 -11.76 -10.85
C GLU A 122 4.58 -11.97 -10.38
N TYR A 123 4.88 -11.60 -9.13
CA TYR A 123 6.20 -11.78 -8.52
C TYR A 123 6.48 -13.26 -8.21
N ASP A 124 5.55 -13.94 -7.54
CA ASP A 124 5.59 -15.39 -7.31
C ASP A 124 4.16 -15.93 -7.26
N SER A 125 3.85 -16.86 -8.17
CA SER A 125 2.51 -17.46 -8.28
C SER A 125 2.12 -18.33 -7.07
N LYS A 126 3.09 -18.71 -6.23
CA LYS A 126 2.90 -19.52 -5.02
C LYS A 126 2.54 -18.70 -3.77
N ILE A 127 2.77 -17.38 -3.77
CA ILE A 127 2.31 -16.47 -2.70
C ILE A 127 0.79 -16.48 -2.63
#